data_AF-A0A1F7IAT3-F1
#
_entry.id   AF-A0A1F7IAT3-F1
#
_cell.length_a   1.000
_cell.length_b   1.000
_cell.length_c   1.000
_cell.angle_alpha   90.00
_cell.angle_beta   90.00
_cell.angle_gamma   90.00
#
_symmetry.space_group_name_H-M   'P 1'
#
loop_
_entity.id
_entity.type
_entity.pdbx_description
1 polymer ?
#
loop_
_entity_poly.entity_id
_entity_poly.type
_entity_poly.pdbx_seq_one_letter_code
_entity_poly.pdbx_strand_id
1 'polypeptide(L)'
;MTGRNENPFPKYIPDRHLLARFDSLASMARVILPEPAKKMARKLLGRSKLENRIGEIISVQFEGMNATFRLQTKSCIYRILADNAERPFGEDLMKTIRQSVSPIFADVGCAQGIFTIPAGVMGATVFAFDPDPVSQALIKNNLELNPAAKESITVFDLALGDESKPVKLNFDRKGIHTPSLKKTSTGLVDTALVQMETLDGLIEQGIVQPPTIIKIDVEGA
;
A
#
# COMPACT_ATOMS: atom_id res chain seq x y z
N MET A 1 26.08 -25.98 7.49
CA MET A 1 26.25 -24.53 7.68
C MET A 1 24.96 -23.85 7.27
N THR A 2 24.07 -23.57 8.22
CA THR A 2 22.77 -22.94 7.97
C THR A 2 22.80 -21.52 8.53
N GLY A 3 22.97 -20.55 7.64
CA GLY A 3 22.91 -19.13 7.98
C GLY A 3 21.48 -18.76 8.39
N ARG A 4 21.32 -18.26 9.61
CA ARG A 4 20.07 -17.67 10.09
C ARG A 4 19.89 -16.32 9.40
N ASN A 5 18.78 -16.16 8.69
CA ASN A 5 18.30 -14.86 8.24
C ASN A 5 17.83 -14.07 9.47
N GLU A 6 18.64 -13.12 9.91
CA GLU A 6 18.25 -12.17 10.95
C GLU A 6 17.31 -11.12 10.33
N ASN A 7 16.08 -11.07 10.82
CA ASN A 7 15.09 -10.08 10.44
C ASN A 7 15.53 -8.71 11.04
N PRO A 8 15.79 -7.66 10.23
CA PRO A 8 16.41 -6.42 10.71
C PRO A 8 15.46 -5.48 11.47
N PHE A 9 14.21 -5.89 11.72
CA PHE A 9 13.23 -5.06 12.41
C PHE A 9 13.09 -5.46 13.90
N PRO A 10 13.19 -4.51 14.85
CA PRO A 10 13.02 -4.80 16.26
C PRO A 10 11.60 -5.31 16.53
N LYS A 11 11.48 -6.45 17.23
CA LYS A 11 10.20 -6.95 17.74
C LYS A 11 9.66 -5.94 18.76
N TYR A 12 8.73 -5.08 18.33
CA TYR A 12 7.95 -4.25 19.23
C TYR A 12 6.93 -5.14 19.95
N ILE A 13 7.15 -5.39 21.24
CA ILE A 13 6.19 -6.07 22.13
C ILE A 13 5.59 -4.97 23.02
N PRO A 14 4.35 -4.51 22.79
CA PRO A 14 3.74 -3.54 23.67
C PRO A 14 3.48 -4.15 25.04
N ASP A 15 3.83 -3.41 26.09
CA ASP A 15 3.66 -3.78 27.48
C ASP A 15 2.17 -4.02 27.80
N ARG A 16 1.82 -5.23 28.24
CA ARG A 16 0.44 -5.64 28.54
C ARG A 16 -0.20 -4.78 29.64
N HIS A 17 0.59 -4.17 30.52
CA HIS A 17 0.10 -3.28 31.56
C HIS A 17 -0.32 -1.89 31.03
N LEU A 18 0.24 -1.44 29.91
CA LEU A 18 -0.14 -0.18 29.25
C LEU A 18 -1.51 -0.31 28.56
N LEU A 19 -1.75 -1.43 27.88
CA LEU A 19 -3.01 -1.70 27.16
C LEU A 19 -4.23 -1.73 28.10
N ALA A 20 -4.10 -2.33 29.28
CA ALA A 20 -5.18 -2.40 30.28
C ALA A 20 -5.56 -1.02 30.86
N ARG A 21 -4.62 -0.07 30.95
CA ARG A 21 -4.89 1.31 31.39
C ARG A 21 -5.62 2.12 30.32
N PHE A 22 -5.45 1.82 29.04
CA PHE A 22 -6.18 2.49 27.96
C PHE A 22 -7.65 2.10 27.93
N ASP A 23 -8.01 0.85 28.23
CA ASP A 23 -9.41 0.43 28.25
C ASP A 23 -10.21 1.06 29.40
N SER A 24 -9.59 1.30 30.57
CA SER A 24 -10.24 2.01 31.69
C SER A 24 -10.34 3.53 31.46
N LEU A 25 -9.34 4.14 30.82
CA LEU A 25 -9.41 5.55 30.41
C LEU A 25 -10.42 5.76 29.29
N ALA A 26 -10.53 4.82 28.35
CA ALA A 26 -11.49 4.84 27.25
C ALA A 26 -12.94 4.74 27.73
N SER A 27 -13.21 3.95 28.77
CA SER A 27 -14.54 3.82 29.37
C SER A 27 -14.91 5.08 30.18
N MET A 28 -13.97 5.67 30.92
CA MET A 28 -14.18 6.96 31.62
C MET A 28 -14.38 8.13 30.66
N ALA A 29 -13.60 8.18 29.57
CA ALA A 29 -13.70 9.22 28.53
C ALA A 29 -15.07 9.27 27.84
N ARG A 30 -15.79 8.14 27.74
CA ARG A 30 -17.15 8.09 27.17
C ARG A 30 -18.20 8.79 28.04
N VAL A 31 -17.98 8.84 29.35
CA VAL A 31 -18.94 9.36 30.34
C VAL A 31 -18.70 10.84 30.62
N ILE A 32 -17.45 11.29 30.60
CA ILE A 32 -17.06 12.61 31.16
C ILE A 32 -16.76 13.67 30.08
N LEU A 33 -16.33 13.28 28.88
CA LEU A 33 -15.88 14.26 27.87
C LEU A 33 -17.03 14.91 27.10
N PRO A 34 -16.91 16.17 26.65
CA PRO A 34 -17.85 16.78 25.70
C PRO A 34 -17.77 16.09 24.31
N GLU A 35 -18.85 16.14 23.52
CA GLU A 35 -18.98 15.39 22.25
C GLU A 35 -17.82 15.56 21.23
N PRO A 36 -17.22 16.75 21.05
CA PRO A 36 -16.04 16.90 20.18
C PRO A 36 -14.86 16.05 20.66
N ALA A 37 -14.65 15.99 21.98
CA ALA A 37 -13.61 15.20 22.63
C ALA A 37 -13.94 13.70 22.64
N LYS A 38 -15.21 13.29 22.73
CA LYS A 38 -15.63 11.89 22.52
C LYS A 38 -15.39 11.43 21.08
N LYS A 39 -15.68 12.28 20.08
CA LYS A 39 -15.40 11.98 18.66
C LYS A 39 -13.90 11.84 18.42
N MET A 40 -13.09 12.72 19.00
CA MET A 40 -11.63 12.62 18.99
C MET A 40 -11.12 11.36 19.69
N ALA A 41 -11.67 11.01 20.87
CA ALA A 41 -11.32 9.80 21.60
C ALA A 41 -11.72 8.53 20.86
N ARG A 42 -12.90 8.47 20.24
CA ARG A 42 -13.31 7.34 19.36
C ARG A 42 -12.38 7.21 18.17
N LYS A 43 -11.97 8.32 17.57
CA LYS A 43 -10.98 8.34 16.49
C LYS A 43 -9.64 7.80 17.00
N LEU A 44 -9.12 8.30 18.12
CA LEU A 44 -7.84 7.86 18.72
C LEU A 44 -7.86 6.39 19.15
N LEU A 45 -8.96 5.92 19.75
CA LEU A 45 -9.15 4.52 20.16
C LEU A 45 -9.36 3.59 18.96
N GLY A 46 -10.04 4.05 17.91
CA GLY A 46 -10.13 3.33 16.64
C GLY A 46 -8.75 3.20 15.99
N ARG A 47 -7.96 4.27 16.01
CA ARG A 47 -6.57 4.26 15.54
C ARG A 47 -5.69 3.33 16.36
N SER A 48 -5.76 3.34 17.69
CA SER A 48 -4.95 2.44 18.53
C SER A 48 -5.33 0.97 18.34
N LYS A 49 -6.62 0.65 18.18
CA LYS A 49 -7.07 -0.71 17.86
C LYS A 49 -6.57 -1.19 16.49
N LEU A 50 -6.55 -0.32 15.49
CA LEU A 50 -6.01 -0.61 14.17
C LEU A 50 -4.49 -0.84 14.22
N GLU A 51 -3.75 -0.02 14.98
CA GLU A 51 -2.30 -0.12 15.12
C GLU A 51 -1.84 -1.43 15.79
N ASN A 52 -2.66 -2.02 16.66
CA ASN A 52 -2.38 -3.33 17.28
C ASN A 52 -2.44 -4.51 16.29
N ARG A 53 -2.93 -4.28 15.05
CA ARG A 53 -3.09 -5.31 14.01
C ARG A 53 -1.87 -5.44 13.10
N ILE A 54 -0.80 -4.68 13.35
CA ILE A 54 0.45 -4.80 12.58
C ILE A 54 0.98 -6.24 12.73
N GLY A 55 1.30 -6.87 11.60
CA GLY A 55 1.75 -8.25 11.48
C GLY A 55 0.63 -9.24 11.12
N GLU A 56 -0.64 -8.87 11.27
CA GLU A 56 -1.77 -9.72 10.88
C GLU A 56 -1.79 -9.94 9.36
N ILE A 57 -2.22 -11.13 8.97
CA ILE A 57 -2.55 -11.47 7.58
C ILE A 57 -4.06 -11.46 7.48
N ILE A 58 -4.58 -10.75 6.48
CA ILE A 58 -6.01 -10.67 6.21
C ILE A 58 -6.31 -10.95 4.75
N SER A 59 -7.51 -11.46 4.45
CA SER A 59 -8.00 -11.60 3.09
C SER A 59 -9.12 -10.60 2.85
N VAL A 60 -9.05 -9.88 1.74
CA VAL A 60 -10.06 -8.95 1.25
C VAL A 60 -10.70 -9.53 0.01
N GLN A 61 -12.02 -9.42 -0.08
CA GLN A 61 -12.78 -9.95 -1.22
C GLN A 61 -13.12 -8.84 -2.21
N PHE A 62 -12.82 -9.08 -3.49
CA PHE A 62 -13.19 -8.24 -4.63
C PHE A 62 -13.88 -9.10 -5.69
N GLU A 63 -15.11 -8.76 -6.09
CA GLU A 63 -15.90 -9.51 -7.11
C GLU A 63 -15.89 -11.04 -6.88
N GLY A 64 -16.04 -11.46 -5.62
CA GLY A 64 -16.06 -12.88 -5.24
C GLY A 64 -14.67 -13.55 -5.11
N MET A 65 -13.58 -12.85 -5.44
CA MET A 65 -12.22 -13.36 -5.37
C MET A 65 -11.45 -12.78 -4.19
N ASN A 66 -10.54 -13.57 -3.62
CA ASN A 66 -9.80 -13.17 -2.43
C ASN A 66 -8.38 -12.72 -2.78
N ALA A 67 -7.97 -11.58 -2.23
CA ALA A 67 -6.60 -11.12 -2.20
C ALA A 67 -6.13 -11.04 -0.74
N THR A 68 -4.96 -11.58 -0.46
CA THR A 68 -4.43 -11.70 0.91
C THR A 68 -3.29 -10.72 1.13
N PHE A 69 -3.31 -10.00 2.25
CA PHE A 69 -2.35 -8.96 2.56
C PHE A 69 -1.83 -9.10 3.98
N ARG A 70 -0.56 -8.74 4.19
CA ARG A 70 0.03 -8.55 5.51
C ARG A 70 -0.03 -7.08 5.89
N LEU A 71 -0.60 -6.80 7.06
CA LEU A 71 -0.69 -5.46 7.64
C LEU A 71 0.65 -5.04 8.23
N GLN A 72 1.50 -4.40 7.44
CA GLN A 72 2.90 -4.15 7.83
C GLN A 72 3.14 -2.74 8.38
N THR A 73 2.32 -1.77 7.96
CA THR A 73 2.46 -0.36 8.35
C THR A 73 1.09 0.23 8.70
N LYS A 74 1.08 1.39 9.36
CA LYS A 74 -0.15 2.12 9.64
C LYS A 74 -0.87 2.51 8.35
N SER A 75 -0.13 2.99 7.34
CA SER A 75 -0.69 3.33 6.02
C SER A 75 -1.35 2.11 5.36
N CYS A 76 -0.68 0.96 5.39
CA CYS A 76 -1.23 -0.31 4.90
C CYS A 76 -2.54 -0.67 5.60
N ILE A 77 -2.61 -0.52 6.93
CA ILE A 77 -3.84 -0.73 7.69
C ILE A 77 -4.95 0.24 7.25
N TYR A 78 -4.65 1.53 7.08
CA TYR A 78 -5.67 2.48 6.66
C TYR A 78 -6.22 2.14 5.27
N ARG A 79 -5.34 1.97 4.29
CA ARG A 79 -5.73 1.67 2.90
C ARG A 79 -6.49 0.34 2.78
N ILE A 80 -6.09 -0.69 3.52
CA ILE A 80 -6.72 -2.03 3.41
C ILE A 80 -7.99 -2.16 4.26
N LEU A 81 -8.00 -1.63 5.49
CA LEU A 81 -9.07 -1.88 6.46
C LEU A 81 -9.99 -0.69 6.72
N ALA A 82 -9.47 0.53 6.62
CA ALA A 82 -10.20 1.73 7.04
C ALA A 82 -10.76 2.53 5.86
N ASP A 83 -10.25 2.32 4.65
CA ASP A 83 -10.59 3.13 3.49
C ASP A 83 -11.87 2.67 2.79
N ASN A 84 -13.00 3.01 3.40
CA ASN A 84 -14.32 2.84 2.77
C ASN A 84 -14.51 3.73 1.52
N ALA A 85 -13.65 4.73 1.27
CA ALA A 85 -13.81 5.64 0.14
C ALA A 85 -13.12 5.10 -1.13
N GLU A 86 -11.97 4.44 -1.00
CA GLU A 86 -11.32 3.75 -2.11
C GLU A 86 -12.02 2.44 -2.50
N ARG A 87 -12.80 1.85 -1.58
CA ARG A 87 -13.44 0.55 -1.81
C ARG A 87 -14.44 0.53 -2.98
N PRO A 88 -15.38 1.50 -3.14
CA PRO A 88 -16.23 1.58 -4.31
C PRO A 88 -15.44 1.70 -5.62
N PHE A 89 -14.39 2.53 -5.63
CA PHE A 89 -13.51 2.65 -6.78
C PHE A 89 -12.79 1.32 -7.09
N GLY A 90 -12.29 0.63 -6.07
CA GLY A 90 -11.68 -0.69 -6.21
C GLY A 90 -12.65 -1.72 -6.77
N GLU A 91 -13.90 -1.74 -6.31
CA GLU A 91 -14.93 -2.65 -6.82
C GLU A 91 -15.24 -2.37 -8.31
N ASP A 92 -15.41 -1.10 -8.69
CA ASP A 92 -15.65 -0.72 -10.09
C ASP A 92 -14.45 -1.01 -11.01
N LEU A 93 -13.22 -0.75 -10.53
CA LEU A 93 -11.99 -1.08 -11.26
C LEU A 93 -11.88 -2.59 -11.47
N MET A 94 -12.09 -3.37 -10.42
CA MET A 94 -12.04 -4.83 -10.49
C MET A 94 -13.12 -5.42 -11.40
N LYS A 95 -14.33 -4.86 -11.35
CA LYS A 95 -15.41 -5.23 -12.29
C LYS A 95 -15.03 -4.94 -13.73
N THR A 96 -14.42 -3.78 -14.00
CA THR A 96 -13.93 -3.41 -15.33
C THR A 96 -12.87 -4.38 -15.83
N ILE A 97 -11.90 -4.73 -14.98
CA ILE A 97 -10.86 -5.73 -15.30
C ILE A 97 -11.49 -7.08 -15.62
N ARG A 98 -12.39 -7.57 -14.75
CA ARG A 98 -13.04 -8.88 -14.92
C ARG A 98 -13.87 -8.99 -16.21
N GLN A 99 -14.45 -7.89 -16.67
CA GLN A 99 -15.25 -7.84 -17.90
C GLN A 99 -14.41 -7.67 -19.17
N SER A 100 -13.13 -7.32 -19.04
CA SER A 100 -12.23 -7.10 -20.16
C SER A 100 -11.65 -8.42 -20.67
N VAL A 101 -11.49 -8.53 -22.00
CA VAL A 101 -10.81 -9.67 -22.62
C VAL A 101 -9.31 -9.42 -22.56
N SER A 102 -8.55 -10.33 -21.94
CA SER A 102 -7.09 -10.22 -21.78
C SER A 102 -6.61 -8.85 -21.27
N PRO A 103 -7.07 -8.41 -20.08
CA PRO A 103 -6.77 -7.08 -19.57
C PRO A 103 -5.27 -6.89 -19.30
N ILE A 104 -4.74 -5.76 -19.77
CA ILE A 104 -3.38 -5.30 -19.48
C ILE A 104 -3.52 -4.05 -18.60
N PHE A 105 -3.15 -4.19 -17.33
CA PHE A 105 -3.37 -3.17 -16.30
C PHE A 105 -2.06 -2.52 -15.89
N ALA A 106 -1.97 -1.20 -16.02
CA ALA A 106 -0.88 -0.40 -15.46
C ALA A 106 -1.34 0.26 -14.15
N ASP A 107 -0.67 -0.05 -13.04
CA ASP A 107 -0.93 0.52 -11.72
C ASP A 107 0.20 1.47 -11.32
N VAL A 108 -0.02 2.77 -11.50
CA VAL A 108 0.95 3.82 -11.16
C VAL A 108 0.70 4.31 -9.72
N GLY A 109 1.74 4.19 -8.89
CA GLY A 109 1.63 4.39 -7.44
C GLY A 109 1.00 3.17 -6.76
N CYS A 110 1.59 1.99 -6.97
CA CYS A 110 0.96 0.73 -6.52
C CYS A 110 1.01 0.52 -5.00
N ALA A 111 1.88 1.23 -4.28
CA ALA A 111 2.06 1.13 -2.84
C ALA A 111 2.18 -0.33 -2.37
N GLN A 112 1.32 -0.79 -1.46
CA GLN A 112 1.28 -2.17 -0.96
C GLN A 112 0.52 -3.17 -1.85
N GLY A 113 0.08 -2.76 -3.05
CA GLY A 113 -0.55 -3.63 -4.05
C GLY A 113 -2.05 -3.84 -3.89
N ILE A 114 -2.79 -2.90 -3.29
CA ILE A 114 -4.22 -3.07 -2.99
C ILE A 114 -5.08 -3.21 -4.25
N PHE A 115 -4.68 -2.61 -5.38
CA PHE A 115 -5.33 -2.81 -6.68
C PHE A 115 -4.54 -3.77 -7.57
N THR A 116 -3.21 -3.74 -7.50
CA THR A 116 -2.31 -4.62 -8.25
C THR A 116 -2.63 -6.11 -8.03
N ILE A 117 -2.73 -6.53 -6.77
CA ILE A 117 -2.87 -7.96 -6.43
C ILE A 117 -4.26 -8.49 -6.83
N PRO A 118 -5.38 -7.83 -6.48
CA PRO A 118 -6.69 -8.26 -6.94
C PRO A 118 -6.81 -8.30 -8.47
N ALA A 119 -6.21 -7.34 -9.19
CA ALA A 119 -6.19 -7.35 -10.65
C ALA A 119 -5.50 -8.60 -11.22
N GLY A 120 -4.33 -8.96 -10.68
CA GLY A 120 -3.63 -10.18 -11.08
C GLY A 120 -4.39 -11.45 -10.72
N VAL A 121 -5.04 -11.50 -9.54
CA VAL A 121 -5.94 -12.60 -9.15
C VAL A 121 -7.11 -12.73 -10.14
N MET A 122 -7.57 -11.61 -10.72
CA MET A 122 -8.59 -11.57 -11.79
C MET A 122 -8.11 -11.97 -13.18
N GLY A 123 -6.83 -12.35 -13.31
CA GLY A 123 -6.25 -12.81 -14.56
C GLY A 123 -5.74 -11.68 -15.46
N ALA A 124 -5.63 -10.45 -14.95
CA ALA A 124 -4.97 -9.38 -15.68
C ALA A 124 -3.45 -9.61 -15.74
N THR A 125 -2.83 -9.21 -16.85
CA THR A 125 -1.40 -8.93 -16.89
C THR A 125 -1.19 -7.55 -16.29
N VAL A 126 -0.42 -7.46 -15.21
CA VAL A 126 -0.27 -6.23 -14.44
C VAL A 126 1.17 -5.73 -14.46
N PHE A 127 1.32 -4.45 -14.76
CA PHE A 127 2.57 -3.70 -14.61
C PHE A 127 2.38 -2.65 -13.52
N ALA A 128 3.00 -2.87 -12.37
CA ALA A 128 2.90 -2.00 -11.20
C ALA A 128 4.16 -1.15 -11.05
N PHE A 129 3.98 0.14 -10.79
CA PHE A 129 5.07 1.11 -10.71
C PHE A 129 5.02 1.85 -9.37
N ASP A 130 6.12 1.81 -8.62
CA ASP A 130 6.28 2.64 -7.43
C ASP A 130 7.78 2.85 -7.13
N PRO A 131 8.27 4.10 -7.08
CA PRO A 131 9.68 4.34 -6.79
C PRO A 131 10.05 4.17 -5.31
N ASP A 132 9.07 4.06 -4.39
CA ASP A 132 9.35 4.02 -2.95
C ASP A 132 9.88 2.64 -2.52
N PRO A 133 11.11 2.56 -2.00
CA PRO A 133 11.68 1.31 -1.53
C PRO A 133 10.87 0.66 -0.40
N VAL A 134 10.13 1.45 0.41
CA VAL A 134 9.24 0.91 1.44
C VAL A 134 8.06 0.20 0.77
N SER A 135 7.32 0.87 -0.10
CA SER A 135 6.23 0.27 -0.89
C SER A 135 6.67 -0.99 -1.63
N GLN A 136 7.85 -0.95 -2.25
CA GLN A 136 8.43 -2.10 -2.96
C GLN A 136 8.60 -3.33 -2.07
N ALA A 137 9.08 -3.15 -0.84
CA ALA A 137 9.17 -4.26 0.11
C ALA A 137 7.79 -4.78 0.52
N LEU A 138 6.82 -3.88 0.69
CA LEU A 138 5.45 -4.22 1.10
C LEU A 138 4.73 -5.06 0.04
N ILE A 139 4.73 -4.63 -1.22
CA ILE A 139 4.06 -5.35 -2.30
C ILE A 139 4.71 -6.70 -2.58
N LYS A 140 6.04 -6.80 -2.54
CA LYS A 140 6.75 -8.08 -2.69
C LYS A 140 6.33 -9.09 -1.62
N ASN A 141 6.26 -8.66 -0.36
CA ASN A 141 5.77 -9.50 0.74
C ASN A 141 4.31 -9.93 0.55
N ASN A 142 3.45 -9.06 0.00
CA ASN A 142 2.06 -9.41 -0.27
C ASN A 142 1.90 -10.33 -1.48
N LEU A 143 2.75 -10.21 -2.51
CA LEU A 143 2.74 -11.12 -3.66
C LEU A 143 3.06 -12.57 -3.26
N GLU A 144 3.97 -12.77 -2.31
CA GLU A 144 4.23 -14.12 -1.76
C GLU A 144 3.01 -14.76 -1.09
N LEU A 145 2.02 -13.96 -0.68
CA LEU A 145 0.75 -14.45 -0.12
C LEU A 145 -0.30 -14.76 -1.19
N ASN A 146 -0.04 -14.43 -2.46
CA ASN A 146 -0.98 -14.57 -3.57
C ASN A 146 -0.32 -15.27 -4.77
N PRO A 147 0.06 -16.55 -4.62
CA PRO A 147 0.82 -17.28 -5.64
C PRO A 147 0.10 -17.33 -6.99
N ALA A 148 -1.24 -17.35 -7.01
CA ALA A 148 -2.03 -17.38 -8.23
C ALA A 148 -1.91 -16.12 -9.10
N ALA A 149 -1.49 -14.98 -8.52
CA ALA A 149 -1.32 -13.71 -9.22
C ALA A 149 0.16 -13.41 -9.53
N LYS A 150 1.10 -14.17 -8.96
CA LYS A 150 2.52 -13.83 -8.98
C LYS A 150 3.12 -13.85 -10.39
N GLU A 151 2.65 -14.75 -11.25
CA GLU A 151 3.16 -14.88 -12.62
C GLU A 151 2.62 -13.80 -13.56
N SER A 152 1.47 -13.21 -13.24
CA SER A 152 0.83 -12.18 -14.08
C SER A 152 1.18 -10.75 -13.66
N ILE A 153 1.91 -10.56 -12.55
CA ILE A 153 2.27 -9.25 -12.02
C ILE A 153 3.78 -9.01 -12.14
N THR A 154 4.16 -7.93 -12.81
CA THR A 154 5.53 -7.39 -12.79
C THR A 154 5.53 -6.07 -12.03
N VAL A 155 6.43 -5.95 -11.06
CA VAL A 155 6.60 -4.73 -10.25
C VAL A 155 7.91 -4.05 -10.62
N PHE A 156 7.84 -2.78 -10.98
CA PHE A 156 9.00 -1.94 -11.29
C PHE A 156 9.27 -0.95 -10.14
N ASP A 157 10.54 -0.87 -9.76
CA ASP A 157 11.10 0.04 -8.76
C ASP A 157 11.54 1.37 -9.40
N LEU A 158 10.63 1.98 -10.17
CA LEU A 158 10.84 3.24 -10.87
C LEU A 158 9.62 4.15 -10.76
N ALA A 159 9.86 5.45 -10.93
CA ALA A 159 8.82 6.45 -11.12
C ALA A 159 8.44 6.52 -12.60
N LEU A 160 7.17 6.83 -12.89
CA LEU A 160 6.77 7.23 -14.25
C LEU A 160 6.67 8.75 -14.34
N GLY A 161 7.19 9.30 -15.44
CA GLY A 161 7.16 10.73 -15.73
C GLY A 161 7.17 11.01 -17.23
N ASP A 162 7.41 12.26 -17.59
CA ASP A 162 7.53 12.76 -18.97
C ASP A 162 8.94 12.66 -19.54
N GLU A 163 9.93 12.28 -18.73
CA GLU A 163 11.32 12.12 -19.12
C GLU A 163 11.96 10.89 -18.46
N SER A 164 12.97 10.32 -19.13
CA SER A 164 13.81 9.27 -18.57
C SER A 164 15.06 9.87 -17.91
N LYS A 165 15.10 9.92 -16.57
CA LYS A 165 16.23 10.45 -15.81
C LYS A 165 16.22 9.99 -14.34
N PRO A 166 17.38 9.97 -13.66
CA PRO A 166 17.41 9.84 -12.22
C PRO A 166 16.76 11.05 -11.54
N VAL A 167 15.90 10.81 -10.56
CA VAL A 167 15.21 11.85 -9.77
C VAL A 167 15.35 11.60 -8.28
N LYS A 168 15.28 12.67 -7.48
CA LYS A 168 15.28 12.57 -6.02
C LYS A 168 13.86 12.35 -5.52
N LEU A 169 13.63 11.21 -4.87
CA LEU A 169 12.41 10.91 -4.15
C LEU A 169 12.58 11.29 -2.69
N ASN A 170 11.65 12.08 -2.15
CA ASN A 170 11.54 12.33 -0.71
C ASN A 170 10.52 11.34 -0.14
N PHE A 171 10.91 10.60 0.89
CA PHE A 171 10.08 9.57 1.50
C PHE A 171 10.25 9.56 3.01
N ASP A 172 9.46 8.74 3.70
CA ASP A 172 9.69 8.43 5.10
C ASP A 172 9.85 6.93 5.30
N ARG A 173 10.80 6.53 6.13
CA ARG A 173 11.10 5.12 6.43
C ARG A 173 9.98 4.37 7.16
N LYS A 174 9.00 5.08 7.71
CA LYS A 174 7.87 4.49 8.44
C LYS A 174 6.67 4.21 7.51
N GLY A 175 6.73 4.63 6.25
CA GLY A 175 5.64 4.57 5.27
C GLY A 175 4.37 5.27 5.75
N ILE A 176 4.49 6.42 6.43
CA ILE A 176 3.34 7.16 6.98
C ILE A 176 2.81 8.19 5.99
N HIS A 177 3.71 8.86 5.29
CA HIS A 177 3.48 9.92 4.32
C HIS A 177 3.64 9.36 2.91
N THR A 178 2.88 9.92 1.97
CA THR A 178 3.04 9.60 0.56
C THR A 178 4.40 10.13 0.06
N PRO A 179 5.24 9.27 -0.53
CA PRO A 179 6.50 9.68 -1.17
C PRO A 179 6.23 10.72 -2.28
N SER A 180 7.15 11.67 -2.46
CA SER A 180 7.00 12.70 -3.49
C SER A 180 8.34 13.21 -4.01
N LEU A 181 8.37 13.56 -5.30
CA LEU A 181 9.53 14.22 -5.93
C LEU A 181 9.69 15.67 -5.44
N LYS A 182 8.61 16.28 -4.94
CA LYS A 182 8.64 17.55 -4.23
C LYS A 182 8.63 17.30 -2.72
N LYS A 183 9.23 18.20 -1.95
CA LYS A 183 9.11 18.16 -0.49
C LYS A 183 7.74 18.71 -0.08
N THR A 184 6.72 17.85 -0.11
CA THR A 184 5.32 18.20 0.18
C THR A 184 4.99 18.18 1.68
N SER A 185 5.86 17.58 2.50
CA SER A 185 5.68 17.44 3.94
C SER A 185 7.00 17.54 4.70
N THR A 186 6.95 18.08 5.93
CA THR A 186 8.09 18.09 6.85
C THR A 186 8.46 16.69 7.37
N GLY A 187 7.55 15.72 7.24
CA GLY A 187 7.78 14.32 7.60
C GLY A 187 8.58 13.52 6.57
N LEU A 188 8.73 14.02 5.35
CA LEU A 188 9.59 13.43 4.32
C LEU A 188 11.04 13.87 4.59
N VAL A 189 11.70 13.12 5.47
CA VAL A 189 13.04 13.44 5.98
C VAL A 189 14.14 12.68 5.26
N ASP A 190 13.80 11.57 4.59
CA ASP A 190 14.73 10.73 3.86
C ASP A 190 14.65 11.04 2.35
N THR A 191 15.76 10.85 1.65
CA THR A 191 15.82 11.00 0.19
C THR A 191 16.51 9.80 -0.46
N ALA A 192 15.95 9.31 -1.56
CA ALA A 192 16.56 8.29 -2.40
C ALA A 192 16.70 8.81 -3.83
N LEU A 193 17.77 8.41 -4.53
CA LEU A 193 17.85 8.58 -5.98
C LEU A 193 17.14 7.39 -6.61
N VAL A 194 16.11 7.65 -7.39
CA VAL A 194 15.29 6.63 -8.07
C VAL A 194 15.31 6.89 -9.56
N GLN A 195 15.14 5.83 -10.36
CA GLN A 195 15.00 5.99 -11.80
C GLN A 195 13.58 6.47 -12.13
N MET A 196 13.48 7.43 -13.03
CA MET A 196 12.22 7.80 -13.67
C MET A 196 12.28 7.39 -15.14
N GLU A 197 11.20 6.83 -15.65
CA GLU A 197 11.03 6.46 -17.05
C GLU A 197 9.71 7.00 -17.61
N THR A 198 9.59 7.03 -18.94
CA THR A 198 8.30 7.26 -19.59
C THR A 198 7.58 5.94 -19.83
N LEU A 199 6.25 5.91 -19.69
CA LEU A 199 5.48 4.71 -20.00
C LEU A 199 5.62 4.34 -21.48
N ASP A 200 5.57 5.34 -22.37
CA ASP A 200 5.74 5.15 -23.81
C ASP A 200 7.11 4.54 -24.14
N GLY A 201 8.19 5.02 -23.50
CA GLY A 201 9.52 4.45 -23.67
C GLY A 201 9.62 2.99 -23.25
N LEU A 202 8.97 2.61 -22.13
CA LEU A 202 8.92 1.21 -21.70
C LEU A 202 8.13 0.33 -22.67
N ILE A 203 7.09 0.87 -23.31
CA ILE A 203 6.29 0.18 -24.34
C ILE A 203 7.11 0.01 -25.62
N GLU A 204 7.77 1.06 -26.12
CA GLU A 204 8.61 1.02 -27.31
C GLU A 204 9.76 0.02 -27.18
N GLN A 205 10.32 -0.12 -25.97
CA GLN A 205 11.36 -1.10 -25.66
C GLN A 205 10.83 -2.54 -25.52
N GLY A 206 9.51 -2.75 -25.54
CA GLY A 206 8.88 -4.05 -25.32
C GLY A 206 8.97 -4.58 -23.89
N ILE A 207 9.30 -3.72 -22.93
CA ILE A 207 9.38 -4.07 -21.50
C ILE A 207 7.96 -4.18 -20.91
N VAL A 208 7.09 -3.27 -21.32
CA VAL A 208 5.69 -3.18 -20.88
C VAL A 208 4.80 -3.33 -22.10
N GLN A 209 3.75 -4.16 -22.00
CA GLN A 209 2.74 -4.22 -23.06
C GLN A 209 1.82 -2.99 -22.98
N PRO A 210 1.30 -2.47 -24.12
CA PRO A 210 0.37 -1.35 -24.10
C PRO A 210 -0.83 -1.62 -23.17
N PRO A 211 -1.05 -0.81 -22.12
CA PRO A 211 -2.12 -1.07 -21.17
C PRO A 211 -3.49 -0.76 -21.78
N THR A 212 -4.47 -1.61 -21.48
CA THR A 212 -5.88 -1.36 -21.79
C THR A 212 -6.59 -0.62 -20.66
N ILE A 213 -6.01 -0.66 -19.45
CA ILE A 213 -6.50 0.01 -18.25
C ILE A 213 -5.30 0.63 -17.53
N ILE A 214 -5.40 1.91 -17.18
CA ILE A 214 -4.37 2.61 -16.39
C ILE A 214 -5.04 3.21 -15.16
N LYS A 215 -4.45 2.97 -13.99
CA LYS A 215 -4.76 3.71 -12.76
C LYS A 215 -3.55 4.56 -12.39
N ILE A 216 -3.79 5.82 -12.04
CA ILE A 216 -2.77 6.77 -11.62
C ILE A 216 -3.19 7.37 -10.28
N ASP A 217 -2.45 7.05 -9.22
CA ASP A 217 -2.62 7.63 -7.89
C ASP A 217 -1.23 7.95 -7.32
N VAL A 218 -0.73 9.14 -7.66
CA VAL A 218 0.57 9.66 -7.24
C VAL A 218 0.44 11.14 -6.94
N GLU A 219 1.27 11.66 -6.04
CA GLU A 219 1.32 13.10 -5.72
C GLU A 219 1.92 13.95 -6.85
N GLY A 220 2.53 13.30 -7.85
CA GLY A 220 3.12 13.93 -9.02
C GLY A 220 4.54 14.48 -8.80
N ALA A 221 5.10 15.00 -9.90
CA ALA A 221 6.38 15.70 -9.97
C ALA A 221 6.22 17.20 -9.68
#